data_AF-A0A0D2N6D7-F1
#
_entry.id   AF-A0A0D2N6D7-F1
#
_cell.length_a   1.000
_cell.length_b   1.000
_cell.length_c   1.000
_cell.angle_alpha   90.00
_cell.angle_beta   90.00
_cell.angle_gamma   90.00
#
_symmetry.space_group_name_H-M   'P 1'
#
loop_
_entity.id
_entity.type
_entity.pdbx_description
1 polymer ?
#
loop_
_entity_poly.entity_id
_entity_poly.type
_entity_poly.pdbx_seq_one_letter_code
_entity_poly.pdbx_strand_id
1 'polypeptide(L)'
;MPARDKPLISDHELVATAALALRARRGAAWARAVPLKIFLNDVLPYRHLDEPYQPWRKLFFQKLAPLVAGASSITEAAQIINRDVWALFSDPPIHFVPDQAPEILSPAQVIAAGFASCSGLSIFLASACRAVGIPARVAGTPSWVEDRRDLSKGDRFNNHNWVEVWDGGAWSFTGACEYRPEGLNRTWFFPQPAKSALPGSTMHAIYAASYQTTGLTFPLAWAPQDREVPAVDVTQGYIDAEEPGPPS
;
A
#
# COMPACT_ATOMS: atom_id res chain seq x y z
N MET A 1 -5.44 17.70 4.01
CA MET A 1 -5.30 17.07 5.33
C MET A 1 -6.69 16.82 5.92
N PRO A 2 -7.01 15.58 6.31
CA PRO A 2 -8.22 15.23 7.06
C PRO A 2 -8.40 16.08 8.32
N ALA A 3 -9.64 16.30 8.75
CA ALA A 3 -9.94 17.12 9.92
C ALA A 3 -9.32 16.55 11.21
N ARG A 4 -9.32 15.22 11.36
CA ARG A 4 -8.73 14.50 12.51
C ARG A 4 -7.24 14.78 12.75
N ASP A 5 -6.52 15.24 11.72
CA ASP A 5 -5.07 15.45 11.80
C ASP A 5 -4.67 16.88 12.14
N LYS A 6 -5.59 17.83 11.96
CA LYS A 6 -5.33 19.25 12.26
C LYS A 6 -4.74 19.48 13.65
N PRO A 7 -5.19 18.80 14.73
CA PRO A 7 -4.56 18.97 16.04
C PRO A 7 -3.29 18.14 16.24
N LEU A 8 -2.98 17.19 15.35
CA LEU A 8 -1.91 16.20 15.53
C LEU A 8 -0.64 16.52 14.74
N ILE A 9 -0.75 17.26 13.62
CA ILE A 9 0.36 17.50 12.70
C ILE A 9 0.58 19.00 12.55
N SER A 10 1.78 19.45 12.88
CA SER A 10 2.16 20.85 12.72
C SER A 10 2.40 21.23 11.25
N ASP A 11 2.22 22.51 10.91
CA ASP A 11 2.56 23.05 9.59
C ASP A 11 4.03 22.77 9.20
N HIS A 12 4.93 22.84 10.19
CA HIS A 12 6.35 22.53 9.99
C HIS A 12 6.56 21.07 9.54
N GLU A 13 5.86 20.11 10.13
CA GLU A 13 5.94 18.69 9.74
C GLU A 13 5.34 18.42 8.36
N LEU A 14 4.24 19.09 8.01
CA LEU A 14 3.66 19.01 6.68
C LEU A 14 4.62 19.54 5.62
N VAL A 15 5.25 20.69 5.87
CA VAL A 15 6.27 21.27 4.99
C VAL A 15 7.48 20.34 4.86
N ALA A 16 7.96 19.77 5.98
CA ALA A 16 9.09 18.84 5.96
C ALA A 16 8.78 17.58 5.15
N THR A 17 7.58 17.02 5.31
CA THR A 17 7.10 15.86 4.53
C THR A 17 7.03 16.21 3.03
N ALA A 18 6.45 17.36 2.68
CA ALA A 18 6.33 17.80 1.30
C ALA A 18 7.70 18.04 0.65
N ALA A 19 8.64 18.65 1.38
CA ALA A 19 10.00 18.87 0.91
C ALA A 19 10.73 17.55 0.62
N LEU A 20 10.56 16.53 1.48
CA LEU A 20 11.09 15.19 1.26
C LEU A 20 10.45 14.49 0.05
N ALA A 21 9.13 14.59 -0.12
CA ALA A 21 8.44 14.05 -1.29
C ALA A 21 8.95 14.68 -2.60
N LEU A 22 9.14 16.01 -2.62
CA LEU A 22 9.71 16.73 -3.76
C LEU A 22 11.19 16.38 -4.00
N ARG A 23 11.96 16.13 -2.94
CA ARG A 23 13.34 15.63 -3.05
C ARG A 23 13.35 14.24 -3.70
N ALA A 24 12.50 13.33 -3.24
CA ALA A 24 12.37 11.98 -3.79
C ALA A 24 11.97 12.01 -5.27
N ARG A 25 10.98 12.86 -5.62
CA ARG A 25 10.57 13.09 -7.01
C ARG A 25 11.74 13.47 -7.92
N ARG A 26 12.72 14.24 -7.44
CA ARG A 26 13.89 14.66 -8.22
C ARG A 26 15.00 13.62 -8.28
N GLY A 27 14.96 12.58 -7.44
CA GLY A 27 16.03 11.63 -7.21
C GLY A 27 16.28 10.64 -8.36
N ALA A 28 15.27 10.34 -9.17
CA ALA A 28 15.38 9.42 -10.30
C ALA A 28 14.60 9.92 -11.52
N ALA A 29 14.97 9.47 -12.72
CA ALA A 29 14.29 9.84 -13.96
C ALA A 29 12.82 9.36 -13.96
N TRP A 30 12.58 8.12 -13.56
CA TRP A 30 11.24 7.55 -13.44
C TRP A 30 10.38 8.29 -12.39
N ALA A 31 10.97 8.73 -11.28
CA ALA A 31 10.25 9.49 -10.24
C ALA A 31 9.82 10.89 -10.75
N ARG A 32 10.67 11.53 -11.56
CA ARG A 32 10.37 12.83 -12.18
C ARG A 32 9.25 12.73 -13.22
N ALA A 33 9.16 11.60 -13.92
CA ALA A 33 8.18 11.36 -14.97
C ALA A 33 6.75 11.13 -14.45
N VAL A 34 6.58 10.82 -13.15
CA VAL A 34 5.25 10.65 -12.53
C VAL A 34 4.38 11.90 -12.77
N PRO A 35 3.19 11.81 -13.38
CA PRO A 35 2.31 12.96 -13.57
C PRO A 35 1.97 13.66 -12.26
N LEU A 36 1.87 15.00 -12.27
CA LEU A 36 1.66 15.77 -11.04
C LEU A 36 0.41 15.31 -10.28
N LYS A 37 -0.68 15.00 -10.98
CA LYS A 37 -1.93 14.50 -10.37
C LYS A 37 -1.71 13.20 -9.58
N ILE A 38 -0.94 12.25 -10.14
CA ILE A 38 -0.60 10.99 -9.48
C ILE A 38 0.34 11.27 -8.30
N PHE A 39 1.34 12.12 -8.47
CA PHE A 39 2.25 12.48 -7.38
C PHE A 39 1.53 13.09 -6.17
N LEU A 40 0.59 14.02 -6.41
CA LEU A 40 -0.16 14.68 -5.32
C LEU A 40 -1.07 13.71 -4.55
N ASN A 41 -1.53 12.63 -5.17
CA ASN A 41 -2.44 11.66 -4.56
C ASN A 41 -1.74 10.44 -3.98
N ASP A 42 -0.68 9.97 -4.64
CA ASP A 42 -0.12 8.63 -4.42
C ASP A 42 1.36 8.65 -4.05
N VAL A 43 1.99 9.83 -3.93
CA VAL A 43 3.37 10.00 -3.44
C VAL A 43 3.46 11.00 -2.30
N LEU A 44 2.90 12.20 -2.46
CA LEU A 44 2.98 13.31 -1.51
C LEU A 44 2.35 13.02 -0.13
N PRO A 45 1.19 12.34 -0.03
CA PRO A 45 0.52 12.18 1.25
C PRO A 45 1.34 11.45 2.30
N TYR A 46 1.18 11.85 3.57
CA TYR A 46 1.89 11.28 4.72
C TYR A 46 1.23 10.01 5.29
N ARG A 47 0.13 9.55 4.69
CA ARG A 47 -0.63 8.38 5.14
C ARG A 47 -1.39 7.70 4.01
N HIS A 48 -1.88 6.49 4.30
CA HIS A 48 -2.61 5.65 3.37
C HIS A 48 -4.07 5.44 3.81
N LEU A 49 -4.32 5.12 5.08
CA LEU A 49 -5.63 4.82 5.66
C LEU A 49 -5.85 5.68 6.92
N ASP A 50 -6.14 5.04 8.06
CA ASP A 50 -6.32 5.60 9.38
C ASP A 50 -5.19 5.27 10.37
N GLU A 51 -4.03 4.84 9.86
CA GLU A 51 -2.88 4.57 10.72
C GLU A 51 -2.47 5.82 11.53
N PRO A 52 -2.02 5.63 12.79
CA PRO A 52 -1.50 6.73 13.60
C PRO A 52 -0.42 7.51 12.85
N TYR A 53 -0.53 8.83 12.86
CA TYR A 53 0.48 9.67 12.22
C TYR A 53 1.83 9.55 12.95
N GLN A 54 2.88 9.25 12.20
CA GLN A 54 4.27 9.32 12.65
C GLN A 54 5.18 9.76 11.49
N PRO A 55 6.27 10.50 11.77
CA PRO A 55 7.17 11.01 10.74
C PRO A 55 8.09 9.90 10.18
N TRP A 56 7.60 9.09 9.24
CA TRP A 56 8.35 7.98 8.63
C TRP A 56 9.24 8.40 7.45
N ARG A 57 8.84 9.44 6.70
CA ARG A 57 9.39 9.74 5.37
C ARG A 57 10.90 10.01 5.38
N LYS A 58 11.41 10.70 6.40
CA LYS A 58 12.84 11.02 6.51
C LYS A 58 13.69 9.76 6.65
N LEU A 59 13.32 8.89 7.60
CA LEU A 59 14.00 7.63 7.88
C LEU A 59 13.98 6.73 6.64
N PHE A 60 12.80 6.57 6.04
CA PHE A 60 12.63 5.73 4.86
C PHE A 60 13.44 6.24 3.67
N PHE A 61 13.37 7.54 3.37
CA PHE A 61 14.16 8.12 2.27
C PHE A 61 15.67 7.90 2.47
N GLN A 62 16.18 8.10 3.69
CA GLN A 62 17.61 7.91 4.00
C GLN A 62 18.09 6.47 3.79
N LYS A 63 17.26 5.49 4.15
CA LYS A 63 17.58 4.06 4.05
C LYS A 63 17.35 3.50 2.64
N LEU A 64 16.28 3.94 1.96
CA LEU A 64 15.80 3.32 0.72
C LEU A 64 16.28 4.02 -0.54
N ALA A 65 16.57 5.33 -0.52
CA ALA A 65 17.08 6.00 -1.71
C ALA A 65 18.40 5.40 -2.24
N PRO A 66 19.38 5.02 -1.38
CA PRO A 66 20.56 4.29 -1.84
C PRO A 66 20.24 2.90 -2.37
N LEU A 67 19.28 2.20 -1.75
CA LEU A 67 18.88 0.84 -2.11
C LEU A 67 18.33 0.76 -3.55
N VAL A 68 17.55 1.76 -3.98
CA VAL A 68 16.96 1.81 -5.32
C VAL A 68 17.74 2.68 -6.31
N ALA A 69 18.95 3.13 -5.97
CA ALA A 69 19.71 4.07 -6.80
C ALA A 69 20.04 3.51 -8.20
N GLY A 70 20.16 2.18 -8.33
CA GLY A 70 20.40 1.49 -9.60
C GLY A 70 19.14 1.11 -10.38
N ALA A 71 17.94 1.35 -9.84
CA ALA A 71 16.69 0.93 -10.47
C ALA A 71 16.37 1.77 -11.71
N SER A 72 16.09 1.10 -12.82
CA SER A 72 15.77 1.68 -14.12
C SER A 72 14.30 2.09 -14.27
N SER A 73 13.40 1.53 -13.47
CA SER A 73 11.96 1.78 -13.51
C SER A 73 11.32 1.85 -12.12
N ILE A 74 10.08 2.36 -12.06
CA ILE A 74 9.27 2.32 -10.83
C ILE A 74 9.04 0.87 -10.40
N THR A 75 8.68 0.00 -11.35
CA THR A 75 8.44 -1.41 -11.10
C THR A 75 9.65 -2.10 -10.47
N GLU A 76 10.85 -1.90 -11.03
CA GLU A 76 12.09 -2.47 -10.50
C GLU A 76 12.40 -1.92 -9.09
N ALA A 77 12.24 -0.62 -8.88
CA ALA A 77 12.48 0.00 -7.58
C ALA A 77 11.51 -0.54 -6.51
N ALA A 78 10.23 -0.73 -6.85
CA ALA A 78 9.23 -1.32 -5.95
C ALA A 78 9.54 -2.78 -5.60
N GLN A 79 9.99 -3.57 -6.58
CA GLN A 79 10.42 -4.96 -6.37
C GLN A 79 11.63 -5.04 -5.43
N ILE A 80 12.65 -4.19 -5.64
CA ILE A 80 13.81 -4.10 -4.75
C ILE A 80 13.38 -3.76 -3.30
N ILE A 81 12.48 -2.78 -3.14
CA ILE A 81 11.97 -2.41 -1.80
C ILE A 81 11.25 -3.60 -1.18
N ASN A 82 10.28 -4.23 -1.87
CA ASN A 82 9.51 -5.34 -1.29
C ASN A 82 10.39 -6.57 -0.97
N ARG A 83 11.52 -6.74 -1.66
CA ARG A 83 12.49 -7.80 -1.35
C ARG A 83 13.25 -7.52 -0.05
N ASP A 84 13.80 -6.30 0.09
CA ASP A 84 14.87 -6.03 1.07
C ASP A 84 14.42 -5.24 2.30
N VAL A 85 13.29 -4.52 2.21
CA VAL A 85 12.90 -3.56 3.26
C VAL A 85 12.67 -4.23 4.62
N TRP A 86 12.20 -5.47 4.64
CA TRP A 86 11.80 -6.16 5.87
C TRP A 86 12.99 -6.49 6.78
N ALA A 87 14.11 -6.90 6.18
CA ALA A 87 15.37 -7.16 6.88
C ALA A 87 16.17 -5.87 7.12
N LEU A 88 15.91 -4.81 6.35
CA LEU A 88 16.59 -3.53 6.48
C LEU A 88 16.24 -2.80 7.80
N PHE A 89 15.05 -3.05 8.34
CA PHE A 89 14.53 -2.34 9.50
C PHE A 89 14.41 -3.18 10.79
N SER A 90 14.57 -4.50 10.72
CA SER A 90 14.49 -5.39 11.90
C SER A 90 15.35 -6.63 11.71
N ASP A 91 15.85 -7.17 12.83
CA ASP A 91 16.49 -8.49 12.93
C ASP A 91 15.90 -9.23 14.14
N PRO A 92 15.09 -10.31 13.95
CA PRO A 92 14.73 -10.92 12.68
C PRO A 92 13.90 -10.00 11.76
N PRO A 93 13.84 -10.26 10.44
CA PRO A 93 13.09 -9.45 9.49
C PRO A 93 11.61 -9.30 9.90
N ILE A 94 11.04 -8.13 9.58
CA ILE A 94 9.61 -7.86 9.76
C ILE A 94 8.80 -8.93 9.01
N HIS A 95 7.83 -9.55 9.68
CA HIS A 95 7.05 -10.65 9.10
C HIS A 95 5.55 -10.50 9.33
N PHE A 96 4.77 -11.31 8.61
CA PHE A 96 3.32 -11.32 8.71
C PHE A 96 2.84 -12.08 9.95
N VAL A 97 1.93 -11.46 10.70
CA VAL A 97 1.15 -12.09 11.77
C VAL A 97 -0.33 -11.75 11.55
N PRO A 98 -1.22 -12.73 11.37
CA PRO A 98 -2.65 -12.48 11.16
C PRO A 98 -3.33 -11.97 12.44
N ASP A 99 -4.60 -11.55 12.30
CA ASP A 99 -5.53 -11.29 13.42
C ASP A 99 -5.06 -10.26 14.45
N GLN A 100 -4.35 -9.23 14.00
CA GLN A 100 -3.89 -8.12 14.84
C GLN A 100 -4.92 -6.98 14.99
N ALA A 101 -6.15 -7.17 14.51
CA ALA A 101 -7.22 -6.19 14.69
C ALA A 101 -7.60 -6.07 16.18
N PRO A 102 -8.02 -4.88 16.66
CA PRO A 102 -8.32 -3.66 15.90
C PRO A 102 -7.12 -2.75 15.65
N GLU A 103 -5.91 -3.11 16.06
CA GLU A 103 -4.75 -2.23 15.94
C GLU A 103 -4.26 -2.13 14.49
N ILE A 104 -4.17 -0.90 13.99
CA ILE A 104 -3.44 -0.57 12.76
C ILE A 104 -2.15 0.13 13.12
N LEU A 105 -1.05 -0.53 12.76
CA LEU A 105 0.28 -0.06 13.05
C LEU A 105 0.73 0.94 11.98
N SER A 106 1.22 2.09 12.44
CA SER A 106 2.02 2.99 11.61
C SER A 106 3.34 2.31 11.19
N PRO A 107 4.07 2.86 10.20
CA PRO A 107 5.35 2.29 9.82
C PRO A 107 6.37 2.17 10.97
N ALA A 108 6.44 3.14 11.90
CA ALA A 108 7.38 3.04 13.01
C ALA A 108 6.91 2.06 14.10
N GLN A 109 5.60 1.88 14.28
CA GLN A 109 5.07 0.82 15.15
C GLN A 109 5.37 -0.57 14.59
N VAL A 110 5.31 -0.76 13.26
CA VAL A 110 5.73 -2.02 12.61
C VAL A 110 7.21 -2.30 12.86
N ILE A 111 8.09 -1.29 12.78
CA ILE A 111 9.52 -1.45 13.10
C ILE A 111 9.70 -1.88 14.56
N ALA A 112 8.99 -1.22 15.48
CA ALA A 112 9.10 -1.52 16.91
C ALA A 112 8.58 -2.91 17.26
N ALA A 113 7.52 -3.36 16.59
CA ALA A 113 6.92 -4.68 16.81
C ALA A 113 7.71 -5.81 16.13
N GLY A 114 8.33 -5.55 14.97
CA GLY A 114 8.95 -6.57 14.15
C GLY A 114 7.97 -7.45 13.37
N PHE A 115 6.68 -7.09 13.36
CA PHE A 115 5.63 -7.79 12.61
C PHE A 115 4.43 -6.88 12.36
N ALA A 116 3.53 -7.30 11.47
CA ALA A 116 2.19 -6.71 11.33
C ALA A 116 1.22 -7.64 10.58
N SER A 117 -0.07 -7.28 10.60
CA SER A 117 -1.10 -7.85 9.72
C SER A 117 -0.94 -7.35 8.27
N CYS A 118 -1.79 -7.86 7.36
CA CYS A 118 -1.77 -7.49 5.94
C CYS A 118 -1.94 -5.98 5.73
N SER A 119 -2.78 -5.33 6.53
CA SER A 119 -2.96 -3.88 6.54
C SER A 119 -1.68 -3.14 6.92
N GLY A 120 -1.07 -3.51 8.05
CA GLY A 120 0.13 -2.84 8.56
C GLY A 120 1.34 -3.02 7.63
N LEU A 121 1.54 -4.23 7.10
CA LEU A 121 2.59 -4.49 6.11
C LEU A 121 2.34 -3.72 4.81
N SER A 122 1.09 -3.60 4.35
CA SER A 122 0.74 -2.84 3.15
C SER A 122 0.97 -1.34 3.33
N ILE A 123 0.57 -0.79 4.48
CA ILE A 123 0.86 0.61 4.84
C ILE A 123 2.37 0.85 4.86
N PHE A 124 3.12 -0.07 5.47
CA PHE A 124 4.58 0.02 5.56
C PHE A 124 5.24 0.00 4.18
N LEU A 125 4.92 -0.99 3.33
CA LEU A 125 5.48 -1.10 1.99
C LEU A 125 5.09 0.08 1.11
N ALA A 126 3.82 0.49 1.12
CA ALA A 126 3.38 1.62 0.33
C ALA A 126 4.04 2.93 0.80
N SER A 127 4.25 3.10 2.11
CA SER A 127 5.03 4.23 2.67
C SER A 127 6.49 4.19 2.22
N ALA A 128 7.12 3.00 2.22
CA ALA A 128 8.49 2.79 1.75
C ALA A 128 8.63 3.19 0.27
N CYS A 129 7.69 2.77 -0.59
CA CYS A 129 7.62 3.19 -1.99
C CYS A 129 7.48 4.72 -2.12
N ARG A 130 6.51 5.32 -1.42
CA ARG A 130 6.29 6.78 -1.45
C ARG A 130 7.49 7.58 -0.98
N ALA A 131 8.29 7.04 -0.06
CA ALA A 131 9.47 7.70 0.46
C ALA A 131 10.51 8.00 -0.64
N VAL A 132 10.62 7.12 -1.65
CA VAL A 132 11.59 7.27 -2.76
C VAL A 132 10.95 7.75 -4.06
N GLY A 133 9.69 8.19 -4.02
CA GLY A 133 9.02 8.82 -5.16
C GLY A 133 8.21 7.85 -6.04
N ILE A 134 8.05 6.60 -5.62
CA ILE A 134 7.19 5.62 -6.29
C ILE A 134 5.74 5.88 -5.90
N PRO A 135 4.81 6.07 -6.86
CA PRO A 135 3.40 6.18 -6.53
C PRO A 135 2.85 4.83 -6.09
N ALA A 136 2.35 4.78 -4.86
CA ALA A 136 1.84 3.56 -4.26
C ALA A 136 0.61 3.85 -3.39
N ARG A 137 -0.30 2.89 -3.31
CA ARG A 137 -1.50 2.97 -2.47
C ARG A 137 -1.86 1.60 -1.91
N VAL A 138 -2.58 1.60 -0.79
CA VAL A 138 -3.12 0.37 -0.22
C VAL A 138 -4.39 0.02 -0.99
N ALA A 139 -4.49 -1.22 -1.44
CA ALA A 139 -5.69 -1.79 -2.03
C ALA A 139 -6.17 -2.96 -1.19
N GLY A 140 -7.45 -3.28 -1.30
CA GLY A 140 -8.03 -4.33 -0.47
C GLY A 140 -9.46 -4.68 -0.82
N THR A 141 -9.88 -5.83 -0.30
CA THR A 141 -11.28 -6.25 -0.34
C THR A 141 -11.80 -6.51 1.09
N PRO A 142 -13.04 -6.12 1.41
CA PRO A 142 -13.67 -6.51 2.69
C PRO A 142 -13.84 -8.02 2.82
N SER A 143 -14.16 -8.69 1.71
CA SER A 143 -14.29 -10.14 1.66
C SER A 143 -14.27 -10.62 0.22
N TRP A 144 -13.43 -11.62 -0.08
CA TRP A 144 -13.54 -12.37 -1.33
C TRP A 144 -14.94 -12.96 -1.54
N VAL A 145 -15.36 -13.12 -2.80
CA VAL A 145 -16.61 -13.80 -3.17
C VAL A 145 -16.55 -15.29 -2.83
N GLU A 146 -15.44 -15.93 -3.20
CA GLU A 146 -15.17 -17.31 -2.84
C GLU A 146 -14.66 -17.35 -1.40
N ASP A 147 -15.54 -17.71 -0.47
CA ASP A 147 -15.14 -17.96 0.91
C ASP A 147 -14.48 -19.35 1.01
N ARG A 148 -13.15 -19.37 0.99
CA ARG A 148 -12.36 -20.61 1.16
C ARG A 148 -11.94 -20.86 2.61
N ARG A 149 -12.49 -20.11 3.58
CA ARG A 149 -12.09 -20.22 4.99
C ARG A 149 -12.77 -21.39 5.69
N ASP A 150 -12.07 -21.88 6.70
CA ASP A 150 -12.62 -22.81 7.69
C ASP A 150 -13.45 -22.02 8.72
N LEU A 151 -14.77 -22.02 8.54
CA LEU A 151 -15.72 -21.32 9.41
C LEU A 151 -15.70 -21.81 10.87
N SER A 152 -15.06 -22.94 11.17
CA SER A 152 -14.88 -23.41 12.55
C SER A 152 -13.94 -22.53 13.38
N LYS A 153 -13.16 -21.65 12.74
CA LYS A 153 -12.21 -20.75 13.40
C LYS A 153 -12.79 -19.38 13.80
N GLY A 154 -14.07 -19.12 13.51
CA GLY A 154 -14.74 -17.89 13.95
C GLY A 154 -14.41 -16.62 13.16
N ASP A 155 -13.65 -16.73 12.06
CA ASP A 155 -13.33 -15.62 11.18
C ASP A 155 -14.57 -15.12 10.43
N ARG A 156 -14.97 -13.86 10.64
CA ARG A 156 -16.22 -13.32 10.08
C ARG A 156 -16.11 -12.88 8.62
N PHE A 157 -14.98 -12.32 8.16
CA PHE A 157 -14.77 -11.87 6.77
C PHE A 157 -13.40 -12.24 6.18
N ASN A 158 -13.36 -12.67 4.91
CA ASN A 158 -12.13 -13.04 4.20
C ASN A 158 -11.44 -11.80 3.61
N ASN A 159 -11.13 -10.82 4.47
CA ASN A 159 -10.53 -9.57 4.01
C ASN A 159 -9.06 -9.78 3.60
N HIS A 160 -8.57 -8.91 2.74
CA HIS A 160 -7.14 -8.82 2.48
C HIS A 160 -6.78 -7.41 2.01
N ASN A 161 -5.60 -6.94 2.42
CA ASN A 161 -5.01 -5.69 1.97
C ASN A 161 -3.62 -5.96 1.38
N TRP A 162 -3.28 -5.23 0.32
CA TRP A 162 -2.02 -5.31 -0.41
C TRP A 162 -1.63 -3.93 -0.97
N VAL A 163 -0.59 -3.88 -1.81
CA VAL A 163 -0.08 -2.63 -2.39
C VAL A 163 -0.27 -2.61 -3.90
N GLU A 164 -0.80 -1.49 -4.39
CA GLU A 164 -0.76 -1.12 -5.81
C GLU A 164 0.34 -0.08 -6.06
N VAL A 165 1.04 -0.22 -7.18
CA VAL A 165 2.13 0.64 -7.66
C VAL A 165 1.80 1.12 -9.07
N TRP A 166 1.92 2.42 -9.31
CA TRP A 166 1.69 3.00 -10.64
C TRP A 166 3.00 3.13 -11.41
N ASP A 167 3.04 2.59 -12.63
CA ASP A 167 4.18 2.74 -13.54
C ASP A 167 3.68 3.06 -14.95
N GLY A 168 4.12 4.19 -15.52
CA GLY A 168 3.93 4.50 -16.94
C GLY A 168 2.49 4.59 -17.47
N GLY A 169 1.47 4.59 -16.63
CA GLY A 169 0.06 4.66 -17.04
C GLY A 169 -0.83 3.54 -16.48
N ALA A 170 -0.24 2.48 -15.95
CA ALA A 170 -0.96 1.34 -15.38
C ALA A 170 -0.70 1.20 -13.87
N TRP A 171 -1.69 0.68 -13.16
CA TRP A 171 -1.53 0.18 -11.80
C TRP A 171 -1.27 -1.31 -11.84
N SER A 172 -0.22 -1.73 -11.13
CA SER A 172 0.12 -3.14 -10.88
C SER A 172 0.14 -3.40 -9.38
N PHE A 173 0.02 -4.64 -8.94
CA PHE A 173 -0.13 -4.99 -7.53
C PHE A 173 0.89 -6.02 -7.04
N THR A 174 1.12 -6.03 -5.73
CA THR A 174 1.98 -7.00 -5.05
C THR A 174 1.56 -7.17 -3.59
N GLY A 175 1.74 -8.36 -3.03
CA GLY A 175 1.61 -8.61 -1.61
C GLY A 175 2.81 -8.07 -0.84
N ALA A 176 2.58 -7.49 0.34
CA ALA A 176 3.65 -7.04 1.22
C ALA A 176 4.31 -8.25 1.91
N CYS A 177 5.64 -8.31 1.92
CA CYS A 177 6.41 -9.49 2.35
C CYS A 177 6.22 -10.72 1.42
N GLU A 178 5.73 -10.49 0.20
CA GLU A 178 5.48 -11.53 -0.80
C GLU A 178 6.20 -11.21 -2.12
N TYR A 179 7.48 -10.80 -2.04
CA TYR A 179 8.31 -10.57 -3.24
C TYR A 179 8.22 -11.76 -4.22
N ARG A 180 8.14 -11.43 -5.51
CA ARG A 180 8.15 -12.38 -6.63
C ARG A 180 9.17 -11.92 -7.67
N PRO A 181 10.24 -12.70 -7.92
CA PRO A 181 11.26 -12.31 -8.90
C PRO A 181 10.71 -12.17 -10.33
N GLU A 182 9.58 -12.81 -10.62
CA GLU A 182 8.91 -12.76 -11.92
C GLU A 182 8.08 -11.47 -12.14
N GLY A 183 8.05 -10.57 -11.15
CA GLY A 183 7.48 -9.23 -11.27
C GLY A 183 6.19 -9.00 -10.49
N LEU A 184 5.55 -7.84 -10.76
CA LEU A 184 4.26 -7.48 -10.18
C LEU A 184 3.12 -8.31 -10.80
N ASN A 185 1.92 -8.16 -10.25
CA ASN A 185 0.70 -8.89 -10.64
C ASN A 185 0.79 -10.42 -10.43
N ARG A 186 1.74 -10.86 -9.60
CA ARG A 186 1.92 -12.27 -9.22
C ARG A 186 1.75 -12.39 -7.72
N THR A 187 0.56 -12.78 -7.28
CA THR A 187 0.21 -12.92 -5.86
C THR A 187 -0.60 -14.19 -5.67
N TRP A 188 -0.77 -14.63 -4.43
CA TRP A 188 -1.63 -15.80 -4.17
C TRP A 188 -3.11 -15.52 -4.50
N PHE A 189 -3.50 -14.25 -4.56
CA PHE A 189 -4.89 -13.83 -4.79
C PHE A 189 -5.22 -13.52 -6.26
N PHE A 190 -4.25 -13.62 -7.18
CA PHE A 190 -4.44 -13.35 -8.60
C PHE A 190 -3.89 -14.51 -9.46
N PRO A 191 -4.65 -15.02 -10.45
CA PRO A 191 -5.92 -14.50 -10.97
C PRO A 191 -7.10 -14.68 -10.02
N GLN A 192 -7.13 -15.76 -9.22
CA GLN A 192 -8.19 -16.00 -8.25
C GLN A 192 -7.72 -15.88 -6.80
N PRO A 193 -8.55 -15.35 -5.89
CA PRO A 193 -9.97 -14.99 -6.08
C PRO A 193 -10.25 -13.58 -6.63
N ALA A 194 -9.24 -12.79 -6.98
CA ALA A 194 -9.44 -11.38 -7.36
C ALA A 194 -10.30 -11.19 -8.63
N LYS A 195 -10.20 -12.07 -9.63
CA LYS A 195 -11.03 -12.00 -10.84
C LYS A 195 -12.50 -12.36 -10.60
N SER A 196 -12.83 -13.01 -9.49
CA SER A 196 -14.21 -13.24 -9.05
C SER A 196 -14.83 -12.05 -8.29
N ALA A 197 -14.10 -10.95 -8.06
CA ALA A 197 -14.61 -9.78 -7.36
C ALA A 197 -15.74 -9.08 -8.14
N LEU A 198 -16.61 -8.36 -7.42
CA LEU A 198 -17.83 -7.76 -7.97
C LEU A 198 -17.76 -6.23 -7.96
N PRO A 199 -17.65 -5.55 -9.13
CA PRO A 199 -17.65 -4.10 -9.21
C PRO A 199 -18.91 -3.49 -8.57
N GLY A 200 -18.73 -2.40 -7.81
CA GLY A 200 -19.78 -1.71 -7.08
C GLY A 200 -20.26 -2.39 -5.81
N SER A 201 -19.78 -3.60 -5.49
CA SER A 201 -20.16 -4.32 -4.27
C SER A 201 -19.48 -3.72 -3.04
N THR A 202 -20.26 -3.38 -2.02
CA THR A 202 -19.71 -2.89 -0.73
C THR A 202 -18.87 -3.94 -0.01
N MET A 203 -19.09 -5.22 -0.28
CA MET A 203 -18.42 -6.34 0.41
C MET A 203 -17.39 -7.07 -0.46
N HIS A 204 -17.62 -7.14 -1.77
CA HIS A 204 -16.90 -8.03 -2.67
C HIS A 204 -16.17 -7.30 -3.81
N ALA A 205 -16.18 -5.98 -3.82
CA ALA A 205 -15.32 -5.20 -4.70
C ALA A 205 -13.89 -5.13 -4.15
N ILE A 206 -12.99 -4.67 -5.00
CA ILE A 206 -11.64 -4.28 -4.64
C ILE A 206 -11.57 -2.76 -4.64
N TYR A 207 -11.15 -2.20 -3.52
CA TYR A 207 -10.99 -0.77 -3.30
C TYR A 207 -9.52 -0.42 -3.21
N ALA A 208 -9.14 0.72 -3.75
CA ALA A 208 -7.83 1.31 -3.53
C ALA A 208 -7.97 2.66 -2.81
N ALA A 209 -7.19 2.85 -1.75
CA ALA A 209 -7.20 4.08 -0.97
C ALA A 209 -6.78 5.29 -1.82
N SER A 210 -7.41 6.44 -1.56
CA SER A 210 -7.16 7.69 -2.28
C SER A 210 -7.09 8.85 -1.31
N TYR A 211 -6.23 9.83 -1.59
CA TYR A 211 -6.17 11.06 -0.79
C TYR A 211 -7.14 12.12 -1.31
N GLN A 212 -7.45 12.08 -2.61
CA GLN A 212 -8.51 12.87 -3.22
C GLN A 212 -9.88 12.34 -2.78
N THR A 213 -10.83 13.24 -2.57
CA THR A 213 -12.22 12.86 -2.34
C THR A 213 -12.82 12.31 -3.64
N THR A 214 -13.37 11.10 -3.57
CA THR A 214 -13.90 10.36 -4.72
C THR A 214 -15.39 10.07 -4.62
N GLY A 215 -16.00 10.31 -3.45
CA GLY A 215 -17.38 9.90 -3.15
C GLY A 215 -17.52 8.44 -2.67
N LEU A 216 -16.45 7.65 -2.72
CA LEU A 216 -16.39 6.30 -2.13
C LEU A 216 -15.44 6.29 -0.94
N THR A 217 -15.67 5.36 -0.02
CA THR A 217 -14.86 5.17 1.19
C THR A 217 -14.15 3.82 1.14
N PHE A 218 -12.89 3.79 1.57
CA PHE A 218 -12.16 2.54 1.79
C PHE A 218 -12.77 1.75 2.96
N PRO A 219 -13.15 0.48 2.78
CA PRO A 219 -13.71 -0.34 3.85
C PRO A 219 -12.63 -0.78 4.84
N LEU A 220 -12.64 -0.20 6.04
CA LEU A 220 -11.70 -0.56 7.11
C LEU A 220 -12.29 -1.70 7.94
N ALA A 221 -11.70 -2.90 7.85
CA ALA A 221 -12.20 -4.09 8.52
C ALA A 221 -12.22 -3.98 10.06
N TRP A 222 -11.33 -3.17 10.63
CA TRP A 222 -11.21 -2.88 12.06
C TRP A 222 -12.09 -1.70 12.51
N ALA A 223 -12.51 -0.84 11.58
CA ALA A 223 -13.36 0.32 11.85
C ALA A 223 -14.49 0.45 10.81
N PRO A 224 -15.47 -0.48 10.76
CA PRO A 224 -16.45 -0.55 9.66
C PRO A 224 -17.37 0.67 9.52
N GLN A 225 -17.43 1.51 10.56
CA GLN A 225 -18.22 2.74 10.59
C GLN A 225 -17.42 3.99 10.20
N ASP A 226 -16.09 3.90 10.11
CA ASP A 226 -15.26 5.03 9.68
C ASP A 226 -15.49 5.28 8.18
N ARG A 227 -15.74 6.55 7.84
CA ARG A 227 -15.98 7.03 6.49
C ARG A 227 -14.96 8.07 6.00
N GLU A 228 -13.88 8.28 6.74
CA GLU A 228 -12.92 9.35 6.51
C GLU A 228 -11.86 9.05 5.45
N VAL A 229 -11.66 7.77 5.10
CA VAL A 229 -10.65 7.36 4.10
C VAL A 229 -11.32 7.24 2.72
N PRO A 230 -11.04 8.12 1.75
CA PRO A 230 -11.57 7.98 0.39
C PRO A 230 -11.00 6.75 -0.33
N ALA A 231 -11.76 6.22 -1.29
CA ALA A 231 -11.31 5.11 -2.13
C ALA A 231 -11.75 5.24 -3.59
N VAL A 232 -11.15 4.44 -4.45
CA VAL A 232 -11.62 4.17 -5.81
C VAL A 232 -11.96 2.69 -5.90
N ASP A 233 -13.09 2.36 -6.51
CA ASP A 233 -13.35 0.97 -6.93
C ASP A 233 -12.45 0.65 -8.13
N VAL A 234 -11.56 -0.31 -7.93
CA VAL A 234 -10.56 -0.73 -8.92
C VAL A 234 -10.83 -2.15 -9.42
N THR A 235 -11.97 -2.73 -9.06
CA THR A 235 -12.32 -4.13 -9.34
C THR A 235 -12.18 -4.47 -10.81
N GLN A 236 -12.66 -3.59 -11.70
CA GLN A 236 -12.58 -3.81 -13.13
C GLN A 236 -11.14 -3.98 -13.61
N GLY A 237 -10.18 -3.26 -13.01
CA GLY A 237 -8.76 -3.40 -13.33
C GLY A 237 -8.20 -4.79 -13.00
N TYR A 238 -8.72 -5.48 -11.97
CA TYR A 238 -8.33 -6.85 -11.65
C TYR A 238 -9.01 -7.86 -12.58
N ILE A 239 -10.27 -7.63 -12.96
CA ILE A 239 -10.99 -8.47 -13.92
C ILE A 239 -10.29 -8.44 -15.29
N ASP A 240 -9.89 -7.24 -15.74
CA ASP A 240 -9.29 -7.01 -17.06
C ASP A 240 -7.79 -7.31 -17.10
N ALA A 241 -7.12 -7.42 -15.94
CA ALA A 241 -5.69 -7.68 -15.88
C ALA A 241 -5.31 -9.00 -16.55
N GLU A 242 -4.27 -8.95 -17.37
CA GLU A 242 -3.69 -10.14 -18.00
C GLU A 242 -3.17 -11.10 -16.94
N GLU A 243 -3.47 -12.39 -17.12
CA GLU A 243 -2.96 -13.40 -16.21
C GLU A 243 -1.46 -13.57 -16.44
N PRO A 244 -0.67 -13.70 -15.37
CA PRO A 244 0.75 -13.89 -15.55
C PRO A 244 0.95 -15.22 -16.27
N GLY A 245 1.68 -15.19 -17.38
CA GLY A 245 2.05 -16.43 -18.07
C GLY A 245 2.75 -17.41 -17.11
N PRO A 246 2.72 -18.72 -17.43
CA PRO A 246 3.39 -19.73 -16.61
C PRO A 246 4.86 -19.35 -16.40
N PRO A 247 5.46 -19.67 -15.25
CA PRO A 247 6.88 -19.43 -15.02
C PRO A 247 7.68 -20.10 -16.15
N SER A 248 8.57 -19.31 -16.77
CA SER A 248 9.49 -19.74 -17.83
C SER A 248 10.58 -20.65 -17.30
#